data_AF-A0A944UDH5-F1
#
_entry.id   AF-A0A944UDH5-F1
#
_cell.length_a   1.000
_cell.length_b   1.000
_cell.length_c   1.000
_cell.angle_alpha   90.00
_cell.angle_beta   90.00
_cell.angle_gamma   90.00
#
_symmetry.space_group_name_H-M   'P 1'
#
loop_
_entity.id
_entity.type
_entity.pdbx_description
1 polymer ?
#
loop_
_entity_poly.entity_id
_entity_poly.type
_entity_poly.pdbx_seq_one_letter_code
_entity_poly.pdbx_strand_id
1 'polypeptide(L)'
;MNLENSEKSLDFIRSRVKEDRDNKKNEGQVHTRFPPEPNGHLHLGHAKSICLNFGIADEFDGLCNLRLDDTNPVAEKEEYAEAIKDDVKWLGFDWDDRLFHASDYFNQLFEWAKKLIEDGKAFVCDLDFEEMRKLRGTLVEPGTHSPFRDRSVQENLELF
;
A
#
# COMPACT_ATOMS: atom_id res chain seq x y z
N MET A 1 39.73 -18.04 -14.87
CA MET A 1 38.38 -18.62 -14.66
C MET A 1 37.41 -17.67 -15.32
N ASN A 2 36.79 -18.10 -16.42
CA ASN A 2 35.84 -17.28 -17.16
C ASN A 2 34.58 -17.12 -16.30
N LEU A 3 34.36 -15.91 -15.79
CA LEU A 3 33.06 -15.50 -15.29
C LEU A 3 32.17 -15.34 -16.51
N GLU A 4 31.39 -16.38 -16.81
CA GLU A 4 30.26 -16.26 -17.73
C GLU A 4 29.32 -15.21 -17.15
N ASN A 5 29.39 -14.01 -17.73
CA ASN A 5 28.42 -12.96 -17.56
C ASN A 5 27.15 -13.39 -18.31
N SER A 6 26.45 -14.40 -17.80
CA SER A 6 25.08 -14.65 -18.25
C SER A 6 24.26 -13.48 -17.74
N GLU A 7 23.86 -12.58 -18.64
CA GLU A 7 22.84 -11.58 -18.31
C GLU A 7 21.64 -12.36 -17.78
N LYS A 8 21.47 -12.35 -16.45
CA LYS A 8 20.30 -12.95 -15.83
C LYS A 8 19.08 -12.29 -16.46
N SER A 9 18.25 -13.08 -17.11
CA SER A 9 16.95 -12.63 -17.61
C SER A 9 16.20 -11.99 -16.44
N LEU A 10 15.95 -10.69 -16.55
CA LEU A 10 15.19 -9.94 -15.55
C LEU A 10 13.76 -10.46 -15.53
N ASP A 11 13.14 -10.51 -14.35
CA ASP A 11 11.69 -10.71 -14.31
C ASP A 11 10.96 -9.48 -14.88
N PHE A 12 9.65 -9.63 -15.09
CA PHE A 12 8.84 -8.59 -15.75
C PHE A 12 8.80 -7.27 -14.98
N ILE A 13 8.96 -7.28 -13.65
CA ILE A 13 8.96 -6.07 -12.80
C ILE A 13 10.29 -5.34 -12.99
N ARG A 14 11.41 -6.05 -12.83
CA ARG A 14 12.75 -5.48 -13.06
C ARG A 14 12.92 -4.95 -14.47
N SER A 15 12.37 -5.66 -15.46
CA SER A 15 12.35 -5.20 -16.86
C SER A 15 11.62 -3.86 -17.00
N ARG A 16 10.46 -3.71 -16.34
CA ARG A 16 9.69 -2.46 -16.36
C ARG A 16 10.38 -1.33 -15.62
N VAL A 17 10.98 -1.61 -14.45
CA VAL A 17 11.73 -0.61 -13.68
C VAL A 17 12.93 -0.09 -14.47
N LYS A 18 13.66 -1.00 -15.14
CA LYS A 18 14.75 -0.63 -16.04
C LYS A 18 14.28 0.28 -17.17
N GLU A 19 13.19 -0.08 -17.86
CA GLU A 19 12.61 0.74 -18.92
C GLU A 19 12.18 2.13 -18.42
N ASP A 20 11.48 2.22 -17.29
CA ASP A 20 11.05 3.49 -16.70
C ASP A 20 12.26 4.36 -16.28
N ARG A 21 13.33 3.75 -15.73
CA ARG A 21 14.59 4.43 -15.35
C ARG A 21 15.34 4.95 -16.58
N ASP A 22 15.50 4.11 -17.62
CA ASP A 22 16.17 4.48 -18.87
C ASP A 22 15.44 5.65 -19.58
N ASN A 23 14.10 5.67 -19.47
CA ASN A 23 13.25 6.77 -19.95
C ASN A 23 13.19 7.99 -19.02
N LYS A 24 13.96 7.99 -17.92
CA LYS A 24 14.02 9.08 -16.92
C LYS A 24 12.66 9.45 -16.31
N LYS A 25 11.74 8.50 -16.21
CA LYS A 25 10.50 8.70 -15.46
C LYS A 25 10.83 8.96 -13.99
N ASN A 26 10.13 9.90 -13.36
CA ASN A 26 10.43 10.36 -11.99
C ASN A 26 11.91 10.73 -11.80
N GLU A 27 12.51 11.36 -12.82
CA GLU A 27 13.93 11.75 -12.81
C GLU A 27 14.89 10.55 -12.67
N GLY A 28 14.42 9.32 -12.98
CA GLY A 28 15.19 8.09 -12.86
C GLY A 28 15.22 7.50 -11.45
N GLN A 29 14.44 8.05 -10.51
CA GLN A 29 14.37 7.58 -9.13
C GLN A 29 13.53 6.31 -9.01
N VAL A 30 14.07 5.30 -8.32
CA VAL A 30 13.36 4.08 -7.97
C VAL A 30 13.05 4.10 -6.47
N HIS A 31 11.78 3.95 -6.13
CA HIS A 31 11.33 3.94 -4.74
C HIS A 31 10.28 2.86 -4.53
N THR A 32 10.63 1.84 -3.76
CA THR A 32 9.77 0.71 -3.42
C THR A 32 9.31 0.77 -1.97
N ARG A 33 8.43 -0.15 -1.56
CA ARG A 33 8.02 -0.31 -0.17
C ARG A 33 7.58 -1.74 0.12
N PHE A 34 7.91 -2.23 1.31
CA PHE A 34 7.31 -3.42 1.90
C PHE A 34 6.29 -2.98 2.96
N PRO A 35 4.97 -3.14 2.73
CA PRO A 35 3.94 -2.61 3.61
C PRO A 35 3.14 -3.70 4.35
N PRO A 36 3.71 -4.44 5.32
CA PRO A 36 2.96 -5.44 6.08
C PRO A 36 2.00 -4.78 7.08
N GLU A 37 0.86 -5.44 7.31
CA GLU A 37 -0.01 -5.14 8.45
C GLU A 37 0.63 -5.73 9.74
N PRO A 38 0.75 -4.97 10.84
CA PRO A 38 1.34 -5.47 12.08
C PRO A 38 0.33 -6.26 12.94
N ASN A 39 -0.29 -7.28 12.34
CA ASN A 39 -1.31 -8.14 12.98
C ASN A 39 -0.92 -9.64 13.03
N GLY A 40 0.29 -9.99 12.61
CA GLY A 40 0.81 -11.34 12.67
C GLY A 40 2.31 -11.44 12.34
N HIS A 41 2.90 -12.60 12.63
CA HIS A 41 4.30 -12.87 12.27
C HIS A 41 4.47 -13.11 10.77
N LEU A 42 5.61 -12.70 10.23
CA LEU A 42 5.92 -12.98 8.84
C LEU A 42 6.21 -14.47 8.63
N HIS A 43 5.58 -15.05 7.62
CA HIS A 43 5.94 -16.38 7.09
C HIS A 43 6.80 -16.29 5.81
N LEU A 44 7.29 -17.43 5.33
CA LEU A 44 8.15 -17.54 4.14
C LEU A 44 7.60 -16.86 2.87
N GLY A 45 6.27 -16.81 2.69
CA GLY A 45 5.66 -16.05 1.59
C GLY A 45 6.04 -14.56 1.55
N HIS A 46 6.24 -13.94 2.71
CA HIS A 46 6.66 -12.53 2.80
C HIS A 46 8.11 -12.33 2.37
N ALA A 47 8.98 -13.33 2.57
CA ALA A 47 10.38 -13.25 2.14
C ALA A 47 10.48 -12.94 0.63
N LYS A 48 9.59 -13.48 -0.19
CA LYS A 48 9.51 -13.14 -1.62
C LYS A 48 9.24 -11.64 -1.85
N SER A 49 8.30 -11.06 -1.09
CA SER A 49 7.96 -9.64 -1.19
C SER A 49 9.09 -8.75 -0.67
N ILE A 50 9.73 -9.14 0.43
CA ILE A 50 10.88 -8.43 1.01
C ILE A 50 12.03 -8.41 0.00
N CYS A 51 12.50 -9.57 -0.44
CA CYS A 51 13.60 -9.67 -1.41
C CYS A 51 13.30 -8.96 -2.73
N LEU A 52 12.03 -8.92 -3.15
CA LEU A 52 11.64 -8.19 -4.35
C LEU A 52 11.72 -6.67 -4.14
N ASN A 53 11.09 -6.13 -3.09
CA ASN A 53 11.01 -4.68 -2.88
C ASN A 53 12.38 -4.09 -2.52
N PHE A 54 13.06 -4.67 -1.53
CA PHE A 54 14.39 -4.21 -1.12
C PHE A 54 15.44 -4.52 -2.17
N GLY A 55 15.38 -5.70 -2.81
CA GLY A 55 16.31 -6.05 -3.88
C GLY A 55 16.19 -5.14 -5.11
N ILE A 56 14.98 -4.74 -5.52
CA ILE A 56 14.83 -3.76 -6.61
C ILE A 56 15.37 -2.39 -6.20
N ALA A 57 15.20 -1.96 -4.96
CA ALA A 57 15.80 -0.70 -4.52
C ALA A 57 17.33 -0.77 -4.59
N ASP A 58 17.94 -1.83 -4.04
CA ASP A 58 19.40 -2.04 -4.05
C ASP A 58 19.98 -2.13 -5.48
N GLU A 59 19.37 -2.94 -6.35
CA GLU A 59 19.82 -3.15 -7.74
C GLU A 59 19.78 -1.87 -8.60
N PHE A 60 18.93 -0.90 -8.24
CA PHE A 60 18.71 0.32 -9.02
C PHE A 60 19.13 1.59 -8.28
N ASP A 61 19.95 1.49 -7.23
CA ASP A 61 20.40 2.61 -6.39
C ASP A 61 19.23 3.46 -5.87
N GLY A 62 18.11 2.81 -5.58
CA GLY A 62 16.86 3.39 -5.13
C GLY A 62 16.70 3.34 -3.61
N LEU A 63 15.49 3.66 -3.16
CA LEU A 63 15.10 3.61 -1.75
C LEU A 63 13.98 2.58 -1.54
N CYS A 64 13.96 1.93 -0.38
CA CYS A 64 12.84 1.07 0.03
C CYS A 64 12.33 1.55 1.40
N ASN A 65 11.02 1.78 1.50
CA ASN A 65 10.38 2.03 2.79
C ASN A 65 9.97 0.70 3.44
N LEU A 66 10.22 0.56 4.73
CA LEU A 66 9.41 -0.33 5.58
C LEU A 66 8.22 0.49 6.08
N ARG A 67 7.00 0.11 5.67
CA ARG A 67 5.79 0.82 6.11
C ARG A 67 4.86 -0.11 6.86
N LEU A 68 4.64 0.12 8.14
CA LEU A 68 3.63 -0.63 8.86
C LEU A 68 2.25 -0.10 8.42
N ASP A 69 1.44 -0.97 7.83
CA ASP A 69 0.09 -0.61 7.38
C ASP A 69 -0.88 -0.73 8.57
N ASP A 70 -0.71 0.18 9.52
CA ASP A 70 -1.29 0.16 10.86
C ASP A 70 -2.61 0.94 10.97
N THR A 71 -3.57 0.61 10.09
CA THR A 71 -4.86 1.31 9.99
C THR A 71 -6.00 0.66 10.78
N ASN A 72 -5.77 -0.54 11.33
CA ASN A 72 -6.74 -1.33 12.09
C ASN A 72 -6.37 -1.39 13.59
N PRO A 73 -6.95 -0.51 14.43
CA PRO A 73 -6.58 -0.40 15.84
C PRO A 73 -6.92 -1.63 16.70
N VAL A 74 -7.69 -2.60 16.19
CA VAL A 74 -8.14 -3.78 16.96
C VAL A 74 -7.21 -4.98 16.77
N ALA A 75 -6.69 -5.16 15.56
CA ALA A 75 -5.90 -6.34 15.20
C ALA A 75 -4.40 -6.14 15.41
N GLU A 76 -3.96 -4.89 15.51
CA GLU A 76 -2.55 -4.53 15.45
C GLU A 76 -1.91 -4.52 16.82
N LYS A 77 -0.66 -4.98 16.87
CA LYS A 77 0.11 -5.03 18.11
C LYS A 77 1.56 -4.67 17.86
N GLU A 78 2.13 -3.97 18.83
CA GLU A 78 3.55 -3.60 18.84
C GLU A 78 4.47 -4.84 18.73
N GLU A 79 4.07 -5.99 19.31
CA GLU A 79 4.84 -7.23 19.21
C GLU A 79 5.06 -7.69 17.76
N TYR A 80 4.08 -7.50 16.88
CA TYR A 80 4.20 -7.87 15.47
C TYR A 80 5.02 -6.85 14.69
N ALA A 81 4.88 -5.56 15.02
CA ALA A 81 5.71 -4.51 14.44
C ALA A 81 7.21 -4.74 14.72
N GLU A 82 7.57 -5.11 15.94
CA GLU A 82 8.95 -5.48 16.28
C GLU A 82 9.41 -6.74 15.55
N ALA A 83 8.61 -7.80 15.56
CA ALA A 83 8.96 -9.05 14.86
C ALA A 83 9.17 -8.84 13.35
N ILE A 84 8.33 -8.03 12.70
CA ILE A 84 8.46 -7.65 11.29
C ILE A 84 9.81 -6.96 11.04
N LYS A 85 10.17 -6.00 11.88
CA LYS A 85 11.45 -5.27 11.77
C LYS A 85 12.64 -6.22 11.93
N ASP A 86 12.58 -7.11 12.91
CA ASP A 86 13.63 -8.09 13.17
C ASP A 86 13.78 -9.07 12.02
N ASP A 87 12.69 -9.59 11.45
CA ASP A 87 12.71 -10.53 10.32
C ASP A 87 13.30 -9.88 9.05
N VAL A 88 12.94 -8.63 8.76
CA VAL A 88 13.49 -7.89 7.61
C VAL A 88 15.01 -7.68 7.77
N LYS A 89 15.46 -7.29 8.97
CA LYS A 89 16.90 -7.17 9.29
C LYS A 89 17.62 -8.51 9.26
N TRP A 90 16.98 -9.57 9.76
CA TRP A 90 17.54 -10.93 9.75
C TRP A 90 17.76 -11.44 8.32
N LEU A 91 16.88 -11.08 7.38
CA LEU A 91 17.06 -11.35 5.95
C LEU A 91 18.16 -10.51 5.28
N GLY A 92 18.79 -9.58 6.01
CA GLY A 92 19.91 -8.77 5.55
C GLY A 92 19.52 -7.47 4.84
N PHE A 93 18.28 -7.02 5.00
CA PHE A 93 17.81 -5.75 4.43
C PHE A 93 17.69 -4.67 5.50
N ASP A 94 17.94 -3.43 5.09
CA ASP A 94 17.77 -2.23 5.91
C ASP A 94 16.86 -1.23 5.20
N TRP A 95 16.13 -0.45 5.97
CA TRP A 95 15.28 0.65 5.50
C TRP A 95 15.83 2.01 5.92
N ASP A 96 17.05 2.08 6.46
CA ASP A 96 17.68 3.29 6.99
C ASP A 96 16.76 4.03 7.98
N ASP A 97 16.50 5.31 7.75
CA ASP A 97 15.58 6.15 8.51
C ASP A 97 14.13 6.10 7.97
N ARG A 98 13.82 5.15 7.07
CA ARG A 98 12.59 5.10 6.27
C ARG A 98 11.55 4.11 6.81
N LEU A 99 11.44 4.05 8.14
CA LEU A 99 10.33 3.41 8.82
C LEU A 99 9.14 4.38 8.84
N PHE A 100 8.00 3.96 8.30
CA PHE A 100 6.79 4.76 8.29
C PHE A 100 5.61 3.99 8.84
N HIS A 101 4.66 4.72 9.42
CA HIS A 101 3.38 4.21 9.86
C HIS A 101 2.27 4.78 8.97
N ALA A 102 1.31 3.96 8.57
CA ALA A 102 0.14 4.45 7.84
C ALA A 102 -0.71 5.39 8.72
N SER A 103 -0.76 5.11 10.02
CA SER A 103 -1.48 5.89 11.04
C SER A 103 -0.96 7.33 11.17
N ASP A 104 0.34 7.58 10.97
CA ASP A 104 0.92 8.93 10.95
C ASP A 104 0.29 9.83 9.86
N TYR A 105 -0.30 9.22 8.82
CA TYR A 105 -0.94 9.93 7.72
C TYR A 105 -2.44 10.15 7.89
N PHE A 106 -3.06 9.75 9.01
CA PHE A 106 -4.52 9.86 9.19
C PHE A 106 -5.06 11.27 8.99
N ASN A 107 -4.37 12.30 9.48
CA ASN A 107 -4.79 13.69 9.25
C ASN A 107 -4.81 14.03 7.75
N GLN A 108 -3.79 13.61 7.01
CA GLN A 108 -3.71 13.87 5.56
C GLN A 108 -4.78 13.08 4.79
N LEU A 109 -5.03 11.83 5.18
CA LEU A 109 -6.07 10.98 4.60
C LEU A 109 -7.47 11.58 4.86
N PHE A 110 -7.71 12.10 6.06
CA PHE A 110 -8.95 12.78 6.42
C PHE A 110 -9.18 14.04 5.59
N GLU A 111 -8.16 14.90 5.42
CA GLU A 111 -8.29 16.09 4.57
C GLU A 111 -8.52 15.74 3.10
N TRP A 112 -7.90 14.67 2.59
CA TRP A 112 -8.22 14.17 1.25
C TRP A 112 -9.64 13.59 1.15
N ALA A 113 -10.14 12.92 2.19
CA ALA A 113 -11.52 12.45 2.22
C ALA A 113 -12.52 13.62 2.17
N LYS A 114 -12.27 14.69 2.95
CA LYS A 114 -13.06 15.94 2.85
C LYS A 114 -13.00 16.54 1.46
N LYS A 115 -11.82 16.60 0.84
CA LYS A 115 -11.67 17.09 -0.53
C LYS A 115 -12.47 16.25 -1.54
N LEU A 116 -12.53 14.93 -1.35
CA LEU A 116 -13.37 14.05 -2.17
C LEU A 116 -14.86 14.32 -1.97
N ILE A 117 -15.30 14.62 -0.74
CA ILE A 117 -16.68 15.02 -0.46
C ILE A 117 -17.00 16.37 -1.14
N GLU A 118 -16.12 17.37 -1.00
CA GLU A 118 -16.25 18.68 -1.64
C GLU A 118 -16.34 18.59 -3.17
N ASP A 119 -15.60 17.66 -3.78
CA ASP A 119 -15.61 17.39 -5.22
C ASP A 119 -16.81 16.53 -5.69
N GLY A 120 -17.71 16.12 -4.78
CA GLY A 120 -18.84 15.24 -5.09
C GLY A 120 -18.43 13.82 -5.48
N LYS A 121 -17.27 13.36 -5.00
CA LYS A 121 -16.67 12.04 -5.30
C LYS A 121 -16.76 11.06 -4.13
N ALA A 122 -17.23 11.50 -2.97
CA ALA A 122 -17.49 10.68 -1.79
C ALA A 122 -18.79 11.14 -1.12
N PHE A 123 -19.49 10.20 -0.45
CA PHE A 123 -20.71 10.46 0.32
C PHE A 123 -20.77 9.54 1.53
N VAL A 124 -21.44 9.98 2.59
CA VAL A 124 -21.72 9.18 3.80
C VAL A 124 -22.94 8.30 3.52
N CYS A 125 -22.84 7.01 3.85
CA CYS A 125 -23.91 6.04 3.62
C CYS A 125 -24.36 5.42 4.95
N ASP A 126 -25.65 5.58 5.28
CA ASP A 126 -26.20 5.13 6.56
C ASP A 126 -26.84 3.73 6.49
N LEU A 127 -26.78 3.09 5.32
CA LEU A 127 -27.25 1.72 5.16
C LEU A 127 -26.45 0.77 6.06
N ASP A 128 -27.13 -0.24 6.57
CA ASP A 128 -26.45 -1.32 7.27
C ASP A 128 -25.65 -2.22 6.32
N PHE A 129 -24.86 -3.12 6.90
CA PHE A 129 -24.00 -4.02 6.13
C PHE A 129 -24.78 -4.92 5.16
N GLU A 130 -25.95 -5.43 5.56
CA GLU A 130 -26.77 -6.33 4.74
C GLU A 130 -27.43 -5.58 3.60
N GLU A 131 -27.92 -4.36 3.84
CA GLU A 131 -28.46 -3.47 2.82
C GLU A 131 -27.39 -3.06 1.81
N MET A 132 -26.21 -2.60 2.27
CA MET A 132 -25.09 -2.27 1.39
C MET A 132 -24.68 -3.46 0.52
N ARG A 133 -24.65 -4.67 1.09
CA ARG A 133 -24.30 -5.89 0.36
C ARG A 133 -25.30 -6.19 -0.75
N LYS A 134 -26.60 -6.00 -0.50
CA LYS A 134 -27.65 -6.19 -1.51
C LYS A 134 -27.53 -5.17 -2.66
N LEU A 135 -27.29 -3.90 -2.34
CA LEU A 135 -27.18 -2.85 -3.37
C LEU A 135 -25.88 -2.91 -4.17
N ARG A 136 -24.80 -3.49 -3.63
CA ARG A 136 -23.50 -3.59 -4.34
C ARG A 136 -23.58 -4.42 -5.64
N GLY A 137 -24.59 -5.29 -5.77
CA GLY A 137 -24.73 -6.20 -6.89
C GLY A 137 -23.79 -7.41 -6.78
N THR A 138 -23.60 -8.11 -7.90
CA THR A 138 -22.78 -9.33 -7.98
C THR A 138 -21.86 -9.30 -9.20
N LEU A 139 -21.11 -10.38 -9.46
CA LEU A 139 -20.31 -10.53 -10.67
C LEU A 139 -21.14 -10.54 -11.97
N VAL A 140 -22.45 -10.82 -11.87
CA VAL A 140 -23.36 -10.96 -13.01
C VAL A 140 -24.48 -9.91 -13.04
N GLU A 141 -24.72 -9.23 -11.92
CA GLU A 141 -25.78 -8.24 -11.78
C GLU A 141 -25.21 -6.89 -11.34
N PRO A 142 -25.51 -5.80 -12.05
CA PRO A 142 -25.03 -4.48 -11.67
C PRO A 142 -25.61 -4.05 -10.32
N GLY A 143 -24.80 -3.36 -9.53
CA GLY A 143 -25.27 -2.72 -8.31
C GLY A 143 -26.22 -1.55 -8.58
N THR A 144 -26.96 -1.17 -7.56
CA THR A 144 -27.85 -0.01 -7.54
C THR A 144 -27.30 1.05 -6.60
N HIS A 145 -27.68 2.32 -6.85
CA HIS A 145 -27.23 3.41 -6.00
C HIS A 145 -27.85 3.34 -4.61
N SER A 146 -27.04 3.63 -3.59
CA SER A 146 -27.54 3.91 -2.25
C SER A 146 -28.52 5.10 -2.29
N PRO A 147 -29.63 5.09 -1.53
CA PRO A 147 -30.52 6.24 -1.44
C PRO A 147 -29.81 7.49 -0.89
N PHE A 148 -28.66 7.33 -0.21
CA PHE A 148 -27.84 8.41 0.31
C PHE A 148 -26.78 8.91 -0.67
N ARG A 149 -26.68 8.33 -1.87
CA ARG A 149 -25.60 8.63 -2.84
C ARG A 149 -25.56 10.10 -3.25
N ASP A 150 -26.73 10.71 -3.40
CA ASP A 150 -26.87 12.07 -3.91
C ASP A 150 -27.08 13.09 -2.77
N ARG A 151 -26.64 12.76 -1.54
CA ARG A 151 -26.53 13.72 -0.43
C ARG A 151 -25.75 14.96 -0.84
N SER A 152 -26.15 16.10 -0.30
CA SER A 152 -25.44 17.35 -0.56
C SER A 152 -24.01 17.31 0.01
N VAL A 153 -23.09 18.07 -0.57
CA VAL A 153 -21.73 18.25 -0.03
C VAL A 153 -21.77 18.68 1.43
N GLN A 154 -22.65 19.62 1.77
CA GLN A 154 -22.79 20.14 3.14
C GLN A 154 -23.20 19.04 4.12
N GLU A 155 -24.23 18.27 3.78
CA GLU A 155 -24.71 17.17 4.64
C GLU A 155 -23.63 16.09 4.84
N ASN A 156 -22.91 15.73 3.77
CA ASN A 156 -21.82 14.76 3.88
C ASN A 156 -20.68 15.25 4.78
N LEU A 157 -20.31 16.54 4.70
CA LEU A 157 -19.26 17.12 5.55
C LEU A 157 -19.69 17.25 7.01
N GLU A 158 -20.99 17.44 7.29
CA GLU A 158 -21.51 17.49 8.66
C GLU A 158 -21.57 16.10 9.32
N LEU A 159 -21.77 15.05 8.53
CA LEU A 159 -21.84 13.67 9.02
C LEU A 159 -20.47 12.98 9.16
N PHE A 160 -19.47 13.42 8.39
CA PHE A 160 -18.13 12.84 8.33
C PHE A 160 -17.18 13.41 9.38
#